data_AF-A0A1X7VI01-F1
#
_entry.id   AF-A0A1X7VI01-F1
#
_cell.length_a   1.000
_cell.length_b   1.000
_cell.length_c   1.000
_cell.angle_alpha   90.00
_cell.angle_beta   90.00
_cell.angle_gamma   90.00
#
_symmetry.space_group_name_H-M   'P 1'
#
loop_
_entity.id
_entity.type
_entity.pdbx_description
1 polymer ?
#
loop_
_entity_poly.entity_id
_entity_poly.type
_entity_poly.pdbx_seq_one_letter_code
_entity_poly.pdbx_strand_id
1 'polypeptide(L)'
;MEEGEEDIKWTPEMEVALFKAMLDHKPVGVNKHWHMLCIHHRMITQGGVVIPTRLIWKHLQSLYDLAALDETEAHPVICEEFYLPSYFYQQEEGVGDGDQSSSRKRHRVSSSPSPAASPLSVTKRKRAQ
;
A
#
# COMPACT_ATOMS: atom_id res chain seq x y z
N MET A 1 -17.83 10.23 -30.08
CA MET A 1 -16.76 11.10 -30.61
C MET A 1 -15.70 11.24 -29.52
N GLU A 2 -14.66 10.40 -29.55
CA GLU A 2 -13.37 10.61 -28.88
C GLU A 2 -12.32 9.98 -29.81
N GLU A 3 -12.14 10.58 -30.98
CA GLU A 3 -11.02 10.27 -31.88
C GLU A 3 -10.09 11.49 -31.83
N GLY A 4 -8.97 11.36 -31.12
CA GLY A 4 -8.04 12.48 -30.95
C GLY A 4 -6.93 12.30 -29.90
N GLU A 5 -6.98 11.27 -29.04
CA GLU A 5 -5.90 10.99 -28.08
C GLU A 5 -4.93 9.89 -28.58
N GLU A 6 -4.84 9.65 -29.88
CA GLU A 6 -4.44 8.33 -30.39
C GLU A 6 -2.94 8.12 -30.64
N ASP A 7 -2.08 9.15 -30.69
CA ASP A 7 -0.65 8.95 -30.96
C ASP A 7 0.26 9.75 -30.03
N ILE A 8 0.31 9.36 -28.76
CA ILE A 8 1.46 9.74 -27.94
C ILE A 8 2.65 8.92 -28.41
N LYS A 9 3.65 9.59 -29.02
CA LYS A 9 4.93 8.99 -29.35
C LYS A 9 5.68 8.68 -28.05
N TRP A 10 5.73 7.40 -27.68
CA TRP A 10 6.53 6.92 -26.56
C TRP A 10 8.00 7.19 -26.83
N THR A 11 8.57 8.12 -26.07
CA THR A 11 10.02 8.35 -26.08
C THR A 11 10.69 7.38 -25.10
N PRO A 12 11.94 6.98 -25.34
CA PRO A 12 12.63 6.06 -24.45
C PRO A 12 12.70 6.58 -23.00
N GLU A 13 12.71 7.90 -22.79
CA GLU A 13 12.67 8.49 -21.45
C GLU A 13 11.32 8.23 -20.74
N MET A 14 10.21 8.26 -21.47
CA MET A 14 8.88 7.94 -20.95
C MET A 14 8.76 6.45 -20.60
N GLU A 15 9.29 5.58 -21.45
CA GLU A 15 9.33 4.14 -21.20
C GLU A 15 10.20 3.80 -19.99
N VAL A 16 11.37 4.43 -19.86
CA VAL A 16 12.23 4.28 -18.68
C VAL A 16 11.50 4.73 -17.41
N ALA A 17 10.76 5.83 -17.45
CA ALA A 17 9.95 6.28 -16.32
C ALA A 17 8.82 5.28 -15.99
N LEU A 18 8.15 4.74 -17.02
CA LEU A 18 7.11 3.71 -16.87
C LEU A 18 7.68 2.43 -16.24
N PHE A 19 8.78 1.90 -16.75
CA PHE A 19 9.38 0.67 -16.23
C PHE A 19 9.91 0.87 -14.82
N LYS A 20 10.50 2.03 -14.50
CA LYS A 20 10.84 2.37 -13.12
C LYS A 20 9.59 2.34 -12.24
N ALA A 21 8.50 2.97 -12.65
CA ALA A 21 7.22 2.98 -11.95
C ALA A 21 6.67 1.56 -11.68
N MET A 22 6.81 0.66 -12.65
CA MET A 22 6.35 -0.73 -12.56
C MET A 22 7.18 -1.61 -11.62
N LEU A 23 8.42 -1.24 -11.29
CA LEU A 23 9.23 -1.99 -10.31
C LEU A 23 8.59 -1.99 -8.92
N ASP A 24 7.93 -0.88 -8.55
CA ASP A 24 7.32 -0.69 -7.23
C ASP A 24 5.81 -1.01 -7.23
N HIS A 25 5.16 -0.95 -8.40
CA HIS A 25 3.71 -1.10 -8.54
C HIS A 25 3.38 -2.06 -9.67
N LYS A 26 2.65 -3.13 -9.34
CA LYS A 26 2.27 -4.14 -10.32
C LYS A 26 0.93 -3.78 -10.98
N PRO A 27 0.87 -3.61 -12.33
CA PRO A 27 -0.35 -3.18 -13.03
C PRO A 27 -1.40 -4.29 -13.20
N VAL A 28 -1.24 -5.43 -12.53
CA VAL A 28 -2.16 -6.56 -12.53
C VAL A 28 -2.54 -6.93 -11.10
N GLY A 29 -3.61 -7.69 -10.92
CA GLY A 29 -4.13 -8.10 -9.63
C GLY A 29 -5.43 -7.46 -9.20
N VAL A 30 -5.87 -7.83 -8.00
CA VAL A 30 -7.12 -7.34 -7.39
C VAL A 30 -7.16 -5.81 -7.31
N ASN A 31 -6.02 -5.17 -7.03
CA ASN A 31 -5.91 -3.72 -6.89
C ASN A 31 -5.26 -3.03 -8.10
N LYS A 32 -5.35 -3.64 -9.30
CA LYS A 32 -4.67 -3.13 -10.51
C LYS A 32 -4.98 -1.67 -10.85
N HIS A 33 -6.21 -1.22 -10.62
CA HIS A 33 -6.61 0.17 -10.86
C HIS A 33 -5.89 1.15 -9.92
N TRP A 34 -5.68 0.77 -8.66
CA TRP A 34 -4.95 1.58 -7.69
C TRP A 34 -3.46 1.65 -8.02
N HIS A 35 -2.84 0.50 -8.31
CA HIS A 35 -1.45 0.45 -8.74
C HIS A 35 -1.22 1.27 -10.01
N MET A 36 -2.16 1.26 -10.94
CA MET A 36 -2.09 2.10 -12.12
C MET A 36 -2.10 3.60 -11.79
N LEU A 37 -2.91 4.01 -10.82
CA LEU A 37 -2.93 5.40 -10.36
C LEU A 37 -1.57 5.81 -9.75
N CYS A 38 -0.95 4.91 -9.00
CA CYS A 38 0.40 5.11 -8.46
C CYS A 38 1.45 5.21 -9.58
N ILE A 39 1.38 4.34 -10.59
CA ILE A 39 2.26 4.39 -11.78
C ILE A 39 2.12 5.74 -12.48
N HIS A 40 0.89 6.15 -12.79
CA HIS A 40 0.58 7.44 -13.41
C HIS A 40 1.13 8.62 -12.61
N HIS A 41 0.91 8.64 -11.30
CA HIS A 41 1.43 9.69 -10.43
C HIS A 41 2.97 9.74 -10.43
N ARG A 42 3.63 8.58 -10.46
CA ARG A 42 5.08 8.48 -10.49
C ARG A 42 5.65 8.96 -11.83
N MET A 43 4.98 8.66 -12.94
CA MET A 43 5.35 9.17 -14.26
C MET A 43 5.28 10.71 -14.32
N ILE A 44 4.23 11.31 -13.75
CA ILE A 44 4.13 12.79 -13.66
C ILE A 44 5.27 13.36 -12.81
N THR A 45 5.57 12.73 -11.68
CA THR A 45 6.59 13.22 -10.73
C THR A 45 8.01 13.09 -11.29
N GLN A 46 8.29 12.04 -12.06
CA GLN A 46 9.63 11.76 -12.59
C GLN A 46 9.87 12.33 -14.00
N GLY A 47 8.87 12.24 -14.87
CA GLY A 47 8.98 12.64 -16.27
C GLY A 47 8.42 14.02 -16.58
N GLY A 48 7.62 14.61 -15.69
CA GLY A 48 6.97 15.91 -15.91
C GLY A 48 5.90 15.89 -17.01
N VAL A 49 5.63 14.74 -17.61
CA VAL A 49 4.63 14.55 -18.68
C VAL A 49 3.36 13.95 -18.09
N VAL A 50 2.24 14.58 -18.39
CA VAL A 50 0.92 14.10 -17.99
C VAL A 50 0.38 13.23 -19.12
N ILE A 51 0.37 11.92 -18.90
CA ILE A 51 -0.14 10.92 -19.85
C ILE A 51 -1.44 10.35 -19.27
N PRO A 52 -2.57 10.36 -19.98
CA PRO A 52 -3.80 9.79 -19.44
C PRO A 52 -3.64 8.30 -19.18
N THR A 53 -4.21 7.83 -18.07
CA THR A 53 -4.09 6.44 -17.61
C THR A 53 -4.53 5.42 -18.67
N ARG A 54 -5.50 5.77 -19.53
CA ARG A 54 -5.98 4.90 -20.63
C ARG A 54 -4.87 4.57 -21.64
N LEU A 55 -3.98 5.53 -21.94
CA LEU A 55 -2.87 5.31 -22.87
C LEU A 55 -1.76 4.48 -22.25
N ILE A 56 -1.52 4.62 -20.95
CA ILE A 56 -0.62 3.75 -20.20
C ILE A 56 -1.11 2.30 -20.28
N TRP A 57 -2.41 2.07 -20.06
CA TRP A 57 -3.02 0.75 -20.22
C TRP A 57 -2.87 0.20 -21.64
N LYS A 58 -3.21 0.98 -22.68
CA LYS A 58 -3.06 0.56 -24.08
C LYS A 58 -1.61 0.16 -24.39
N HIS A 59 -0.65 0.98 -23.96
CA HIS A 59 0.77 0.71 -24.19
C HIS A 59 1.24 -0.55 -23.44
N LEU A 60 0.84 -0.72 -22.17
CA LEU A 60 1.16 -1.93 -21.41
C LEU A 60 0.54 -3.19 -22.01
N GLN A 61 -0.69 -3.12 -22.52
CA GLN A 61 -1.34 -4.23 -23.23
C GLN A 61 -0.63 -4.58 -24.54
N SER A 62 0.03 -3.61 -25.20
CA SER A 62 0.83 -3.88 -26.40
C SER A 62 2.17 -4.57 -26.11
N LEU A 63 2.72 -4.37 -24.90
CA LEU A 63 4.00 -4.94 -24.48
C LEU A 63 3.86 -6.25 -23.69
N TYR A 64 2.78 -6.37 -22.91
CA TYR A 64 2.52 -7.47 -21.98
C TYR A 64 1.11 -8.02 -22.17
N ASP A 65 0.99 -9.33 -22.04
CA ASP A 65 -0.32 -9.98 -21.91
C ASP A 65 -0.84 -9.82 -20.47
N LEU A 66 -1.50 -8.69 -20.21
CA LEU A 66 -2.01 -8.37 -18.88
C LEU A 66 -3.11 -9.35 -18.42
N ALA A 67 -3.83 -10.01 -19.34
CA ALA A 67 -4.91 -10.94 -18.98
C ALA A 67 -4.34 -12.24 -18.39
N ALA A 68 -3.36 -12.84 -19.08
CA ALA A 68 -2.66 -14.02 -18.57
C ALA A 68 -1.97 -13.73 -17.22
N LEU A 69 -1.39 -12.55 -17.06
CA LEU A 69 -0.74 -12.14 -15.80
C LEU A 69 -1.74 -11.97 -14.66
N ASP A 70 -2.93 -11.40 -14.92
CA ASP A 70 -4.00 -11.21 -13.92
C ASP A 70 -4.50 -12.56 -13.38
N GLU A 71 -4.61 -13.57 -14.24
CA GLU A 71 -5.04 -14.93 -13.87
C GLU A 71 -4.00 -15.68 -13.02
N THR A 72 -2.70 -15.44 -13.26
CA THR A 72 -1.63 -16.05 -12.46
C THR A 72 -1.48 -15.42 -11.08
N GLU A 73 -2.04 -14.24 -10.86
CA GLU A 73 -1.95 -13.62 -9.54
C GLU A 73 -2.85 -14.32 -8.54
N ALA A 74 -2.22 -14.79 -7.46
CA ALA A 74 -2.95 -15.38 -6.35
C ALA A 74 -3.91 -14.34 -5.76
N HIS A 75 -5.19 -14.65 -5.78
CA HIS A 75 -6.18 -13.85 -5.07
C HIS A 75 -5.76 -13.78 -3.60
N PRO A 76 -5.68 -12.58 -2.98
CA PRO A 76 -5.48 -12.50 -1.55
C PRO A 76 -6.56 -13.36 -0.91
N VAL A 77 -6.14 -14.32 -0.11
CA VAL A 77 -7.07 -15.16 0.64
C VAL A 77 -7.93 -14.19 1.43
N ILE A 78 -9.21 -14.11 1.07
CA ILE A 78 -10.18 -13.36 1.84
C ILE A 78 -10.27 -14.17 3.14
N CYS A 79 -9.55 -13.73 4.17
CA CYS A 79 -9.71 -14.29 5.51
C CYS A 79 -11.09 -13.88 5.99
N GLU A 80 -12.10 -14.65 5.58
CA GLU A 80 -13.45 -14.57 6.13
C GLU A 80 -13.35 -14.98 7.60
N GLU A 81 -13.17 -13.96 8.46
CA GLU A 81 -13.00 -14.02 9.90
C GLU A 81 -11.82 -14.88 10.42
N PHE A 82 -10.79 -14.18 10.90
CA PHE A 82 -9.74 -14.81 11.70
C PHE A 82 -10.30 -15.20 13.07
N TYR A 83 -10.60 -16.48 13.26
CA TYR A 83 -10.88 -17.04 14.57
C TYR A 83 -9.58 -17.50 15.23
N LEU A 84 -9.35 -17.06 16.46
CA LEU A 84 -8.31 -17.63 17.30
C LEU A 84 -8.71 -19.08 17.60
N PRO A 85 -7.83 -20.07 17.35
CA PRO A 85 -8.13 -21.45 17.68
C PRO A 85 -8.51 -21.62 19.15
N SER A 86 -9.45 -22.52 19.42
CA SER A 86 -10.09 -22.63 20.74
C SER A 86 -9.12 -22.82 21.90
N TYR A 87 -7.98 -23.48 21.64
CA TYR A 87 -6.92 -23.73 22.63
C TYR A 87 -6.22 -22.47 23.12
N PHE A 88 -6.27 -21.35 22.39
CA PHE A 88 -5.73 -20.07 22.86
C PHE A 88 -6.68 -19.38 23.87
N TYR A 89 -7.97 -19.74 23.90
CA TYR A 89 -8.89 -19.23 24.92
C TYR A 89 -8.72 -19.93 26.28
N GLN A 90 -7.98 -21.04 26.34
CA GLN A 90 -7.87 -21.90 27.53
C GLN A 90 -6.85 -21.41 28.58
N GLN A 91 -6.16 -20.29 28.36
CA GLN A 91 -5.04 -19.86 29.23
C GLN A 91 -5.46 -19.01 30.44
N GLU A 92 -6.74 -18.69 30.63
CA GLU A 92 -7.22 -17.82 31.73
C GLU A 92 -8.21 -18.48 32.72
N GLU A 93 -8.22 -19.81 32.87
CA GLU A 93 -8.95 -20.47 33.96
C GLU A 93 -7.93 -21.15 34.90
N GLY A 94 -7.69 -20.51 36.05
CA GLY A 94 -6.64 -20.87 36.99
C GLY A 94 -6.89 -22.17 37.76
N VAL A 95 -5.80 -22.86 38.09
CA VAL A 95 -5.75 -23.75 39.26
C VAL A 95 -5.11 -22.94 40.38
N GLY A 96 -5.94 -22.45 41.29
CA GLY A 96 -5.50 -22.01 42.61
C GLY A 96 -5.54 -23.20 43.58
N ASP A 97 -4.41 -23.53 44.19
CA ASP A 97 -4.30 -23.84 45.63
C ASP A 97 -2.82 -23.80 46.08
N GLY A 98 -2.53 -23.20 47.24
CA GLY A 98 -1.28 -23.44 47.99
C GLY A 98 -0.23 -22.30 48.10
N ASP A 99 -0.52 -21.36 49.00
CA ASP A 99 0.33 -20.54 49.90
C ASP A 99 1.89 -20.38 49.78
N GLN A 100 2.30 -19.15 50.13
CA GLN A 100 3.59 -18.60 50.59
C GLN A 100 4.79 -18.36 49.64
N SER A 101 4.95 -17.06 49.33
CA SER A 101 6.21 -16.29 49.43
C SER A 101 7.45 -16.81 48.66
N SER A 102 7.70 -16.21 47.47
CA SER A 102 9.06 -15.79 47.16
C SER A 102 9.10 -14.66 46.13
N SER A 103 9.57 -13.50 46.60
CA SER A 103 9.93 -12.32 45.83
C SER A 103 10.73 -12.66 44.56
N ARG A 104 10.27 -12.21 43.38
CA ARG A 104 11.13 -11.99 42.19
C ARG A 104 10.50 -11.00 41.20
N LYS A 105 11.06 -9.78 41.28
CA LYS A 105 11.18 -8.70 40.30
C LYS A 105 10.32 -8.80 39.02
N ARG A 106 9.32 -7.92 38.91
CA ARG A 106 8.58 -7.69 37.65
C ARG A 106 9.51 -7.02 36.64
N HIS A 107 9.81 -7.68 35.53
CA HIS A 107 10.35 -7.01 34.36
C HIS A 107 9.22 -6.20 33.69
N ARG A 108 9.35 -4.87 33.76
CA ARG A 108 8.52 -3.93 33.02
C ARG A 108 8.87 -4.06 31.53
N VAL A 109 8.04 -4.77 30.77
CA VAL A 109 8.01 -4.56 29.32
C VAL A 109 7.37 -3.19 29.09
N SER A 110 8.19 -2.24 28.65
CA SER A 110 7.72 -0.94 28.20
C SER A 110 6.85 -1.16 26.97
N SER A 111 5.54 -1.01 27.13
CA SER A 111 4.63 -0.72 26.03
C SER A 111 5.16 0.52 25.31
N SER A 112 5.66 0.32 24.09
CA SER A 112 6.04 1.40 23.19
C SER A 112 4.81 2.28 22.94
N PRO A 113 4.88 3.60 23.08
CA PRO A 113 3.75 4.46 22.79
C PRO A 113 3.47 4.46 21.28
N SER A 114 2.22 4.21 20.92
CA SER A 114 1.66 4.47 19.59
C SER A 114 2.00 5.90 19.15
N PRO A 115 2.45 6.15 17.91
CA PRO A 115 2.75 7.50 17.44
C PRO A 115 1.44 8.28 17.31
N ALA A 116 1.19 9.16 18.28
CA ALA A 116 0.11 10.13 18.25
C ALA A 116 0.22 11.00 16.99
N ALA A 117 -0.89 11.10 16.28
CA ALA A 117 -1.11 12.01 15.17
C ALA A 117 -0.62 13.43 15.53
N SER A 118 0.18 14.03 14.66
CA SER A 118 0.56 15.44 14.78
C SER A 118 -0.59 16.32 14.28
N PRO A 119 -1.19 17.19 15.11
CA PRO A 119 -2.03 18.25 14.60
C PRO A 119 -1.14 19.40 14.08
N LEU A 120 -1.33 19.69 12.80
CA LEU A 120 -0.82 20.87 12.10
C LEU A 120 -1.22 22.15 12.86
N SER A 121 -0.26 22.89 13.42
CA SER A 121 -0.51 24.25 13.92
C SER A 121 -0.26 25.27 12.81
N VAL A 122 -1.38 25.80 12.31
CA VAL A 122 -1.49 26.94 11.40
C VAL A 122 -0.75 28.15 11.97
N THR A 123 0.30 28.62 11.29
CA THR A 123 0.95 29.90 11.62
C THR A 123 0.19 31.05 10.93
N LYS A 124 -0.49 31.90 11.72
CA LYS A 124 -1.14 33.12 11.21
C LYS A 124 -0.58 34.39 11.90
N ARG A 125 0.38 35.01 11.18
CA ARG A 125 0.60 36.45 10.92
C ARG A 125 0.36 37.53 12.02
N LYS A 126 1.45 38.30 12.24
CA LYS A 126 1.63 39.77 12.11
C LYS A 126 0.91 40.73 13.09
N ARG A 127 1.69 41.47 13.90
CA ARG A 127 1.75 42.96 13.87
C ARG A 127 2.97 43.48 14.64
N ALA A 128 3.66 44.47 14.06
CA ALA A 128 4.75 45.23 14.65
C ALA A 128 4.21 46.50 15.33
N GLN A 129 4.87 46.92 16.41
CA GLN A 129 4.98 48.30 16.85
C GLN A 129 6.47 48.63 16.97
#